data_AF-A0A1Y1QD24-F1
#
_entry.id   AF-A0A1Y1QD24-F1
#
_cell.length_a   1.000
_cell.length_b   1.000
_cell.length_c   1.000
_cell.angle_alpha   90.00
_cell.angle_beta   90.00
_cell.angle_gamma   90.00
#
_symmetry.space_group_name_H-M   'P 1'
#
loop_
_entity.id
_entity.type
_entity.pdbx_description
1 polymer ?
#
loop_
_entity_poly.entity_id
_entity_poly.type
_entity_poly.pdbx_seq_one_letter_code
_entity_poly.pdbx_strand_id
1 'polypeptide(L)' 'QYAVASALVGRAIRARGTPEAATVYGHILNYAKAFPLKEMGVMLVSDMLRAVGDEIFGIPAFAQWAHSIGDIMLYD' A
#
# COMPACT_ATOMS: atom_id res chain seq x y z
N GLN A 1 -10.67 10.94 3.57
CA GLN A 1 -9.44 10.15 3.43
C GLN A 1 -9.65 8.68 3.81
N TYR A 2 -10.25 8.36 4.96
CA TYR A 2 -10.57 6.98 5.36
C TYR A 2 -11.43 6.17 4.36
N ALA A 3 -12.48 6.77 3.79
CA ALA A 3 -13.31 6.10 2.79
C ALA A 3 -12.54 5.69 1.51
N VAL A 4 -11.53 6.49 1.13
CA VAL A 4 -10.66 6.18 -0.02
C VAL A 4 -9.77 4.99 0.32
N ALA A 5 -9.15 4.99 1.51
CA ALA A 5 -8.32 3.88 1.96
C ALA A 5 -9.12 2.56 1.99
N SER A 6 -10.31 2.54 2.59
CA SER A 6 -11.16 1.35 2.63
C SER A 6 -11.58 0.87 1.23
N ALA A 7 -11.88 1.79 0.30
CA ALA A 7 -12.21 1.44 -1.09
C ALA A 7 -11.02 0.81 -1.83
N LEU A 8 -9.80 1.32 -1.61
CA LEU A 8 -8.57 0.78 -2.19
C LEU A 8 -8.25 -0.62 -1.64
N VAL A 9 -8.42 -0.83 -0.33
CA VAL A 9 -8.28 -2.17 0.28
C VAL A 9 -9.30 -3.14 -0.30
N GLY A 10 -10.57 -2.72 -0.44
CA GLY A 10 -11.60 -3.53 -1.10
C GLY A 10 -11.28 -3.84 -2.57
N ARG A 11 -10.61 -2.93 -3.29
CA ARG A 11 -10.10 -3.18 -4.64
C ARG A 11 -8.95 -4.19 -4.64
N ALA A 12 -8.03 -4.12 -3.68
CA ALA A 12 -6.94 -5.09 -3.53
C ALA A 12 -7.47 -6.51 -3.26
N ILE A 13 -8.45 -6.63 -2.35
CA ILE A 13 -9.09 -7.92 -2.03
C ILE A 13 -9.70 -8.55 -3.29
N ARG A 14 -10.42 -7.76 -4.09
CA ARG A 14 -11.06 -8.26 -5.33
C ARG A 14 -10.07 -8.65 -6.43
N ALA A 15 -8.90 -8.02 -6.47
CA ALA A 15 -7.85 -8.34 -7.45
C ALA A 15 -7.01 -9.56 -7.03
N ARG A 16 -7.15 -10.03 -5.78
CA ARG A 16 -6.37 -11.15 -5.27
C ARG A 16 -6.64 -12.42 -6.08
N GLY A 17 -5.56 -13.12 -6.44
CA GLY A 17 -5.63 -14.35 -7.24
C GLY A 17 -5.92 -14.13 -8.73
N THR A 18 -6.01 -12.89 -9.20
CA THR A 18 -6.12 -12.59 -10.63
C THR A 18 -4.75 -12.22 -11.22
N PRO A 19 -4.57 -12.32 -12.55
CA PRO A 19 -3.32 -11.90 -13.21
C PRO A 19 -2.98 -10.42 -12.98
N GLU A 20 -3.98 -9.59 -12.68
CA GLU A 20 -3.83 -8.15 -12.47
C GLU A 20 -3.48 -7.77 -11.02
N ALA A 21 -3.43 -8.74 -10.10
CA ALA A 21 -3.18 -8.49 -8.66
C ALA A 21 -1.95 -7.60 -8.44
N ALA A 22 -0.83 -7.96 -9.06
CA ALA A 22 0.44 -7.24 -8.93
C ALA A 22 0.35 -5.78 -9.40
N THR A 23 -0.34 -5.55 -10.53
CA THR A 23 -0.56 -4.21 -11.08
C THR A 23 -1.45 -3.37 -10.14
N VAL A 24 -2.54 -3.95 -9.65
CA VAL A 24 -3.45 -3.28 -8.71
C VAL A 24 -2.73 -2.92 -7.42
N TYR A 25 -1.96 -3.85 -6.84
CA TYR A 25 -1.19 -3.59 -5.62
C TYR A 25 -0.15 -2.49 -5.84
N GLY A 26 0.55 -2.52 -6.97
CA GLY A 26 1.52 -1.48 -7.34
C GLY A 26 0.89 -0.09 -7.40
N HIS A 27 -0.29 0.05 -8.01
CA HIS A 27 -0.99 1.33 -8.06
C HIS A 27 -1.40 1.84 -6.68
N ILE A 28 -1.89 0.97 -5.79
CA ILE A 28 -2.29 1.38 -4.45
C ILE A 28 -1.06 1.79 -3.61
N LEU A 29 0.04 1.05 -3.70
CA LEU A 29 1.30 1.36 -3.01
C LEU A 29 1.89 2.70 -3.48
N ASN A 30 1.84 2.98 -4.79
CA ASN A 30 2.26 4.27 -5.34
C ASN A 30 1.36 5.41 -4.85
N TYR A 31 0.05 5.19 -4.78
CA TYR A 31 -0.88 6.17 -4.23
C TYR A 31 -0.66 6.40 -2.72
N ALA A 32 -0.28 5.37 -1.97
CA ALA A 32 0.01 5.49 -0.54
C ALA A 32 1.10 6.54 -0.23
N LYS A 33 2.06 6.74 -1.15
CA LYS A 33 3.11 7.76 -1.03
C LYS A 33 2.59 9.20 -1.16
N ALA A 34 1.45 9.37 -1.84
CA ALA A 34 0.84 10.67 -2.15
C ALA A 34 -0.08 11.19 -1.04
N PHE A 35 -0.32 10.43 0.04
CA PHE A 35 -1.08 10.94 1.16
C PHE A 35 -0.35 12.14 1.80
N PRO A 36 -1.07 13.26 2.08
CA PRO A 36 -0.50 14.40 2.78
C PRO A 36 0.01 14.05 4.18
N LEU A 37 -0.73 13.17 4.87
CA LEU A 37 -0.35 12.64 6.18
C LEU A 37 0.21 11.23 6.02
N LYS A 38 1.49 11.05 6.34
CA LYS A 38 2.22 9.80 6.13
C LYS A 38 1.63 8.62 6.91
N GLU A 39 1.09 8.87 8.10
CA GLU A 39 0.40 7.87 8.92
C GLU A 39 -0.78 7.23 8.18
N MET A 40 -1.47 7.98 7.30
CA MET A 40 -2.55 7.41 6.49
C MET A 40 -2.04 6.45 5.41
N GLY A 41 -0.86 6.72 4.85
CA GLY A 41 -0.19 5.81 3.95
C GLY A 41 0.22 4.52 4.66
N VAL A 42 0.77 4.63 5.87
CA VAL A 42 1.12 3.47 6.72
C VAL A 42 -0.12 2.65 7.07
N MET A 43 -1.21 3.31 7.46
CA MET A 43 -2.49 2.65 7.73
C MET A 43 -3.01 1.88 6.52
N LEU A 44 -3.07 2.51 5.34
CA LEU A 44 -3.51 1.87 4.09
C LEU A 44 -2.68 0.62 3.75
N VAL A 45 -1.34 0.72 3.83
CA VAL A 45 -0.47 -0.41 3.50
C VAL A 45 -0.57 -1.52 4.54
N SER A 46 -0.77 -1.17 5.81
CA SER A 46 -1.00 -2.15 6.89
C SER A 46 -2.32 -2.90 6.71
N ASP A 47 -3.39 -2.20 6.33
CA ASP A 47 -4.69 -2.81 6.01
C ASP A 47 -4.61 -3.69 4.78
N MET A 48 -3.86 -3.28 3.74
CA MET A 48 -3.58 -4.12 2.58
C MET A 48 -2.84 -5.40 2.98
N LEU A 49 -1.74 -5.29 3.73
CA LEU A 49 -0.98 -6.45 4.19
C LEU A 49 -1.88 -7.44 4.94
N ARG A 50 -2.75 -6.93 5.81
CA ARG A 50 -3.72 -7.78 6.55
C ARG A 50 -4.73 -8.47 5.64
N ALA A 51 -5.09 -7.84 4.52
CA ALA A 51 -6.14 -8.30 3.62
C ALA A 51 -5.64 -9.26 2.53
N VAL A 52 -4.45 -9.03 1.96
CA VAL A 52 -3.91 -9.81 0.84
C VAL A 52 -2.67 -10.62 1.21
N GLY A 53 -2.02 -10.33 2.34
CA GLY A 53 -0.86 -11.08 2.84
C GLY A 53 0.46 -10.70 2.18
N ASP A 54 1.43 -11.62 2.26
CA ASP A 54 2.83 -11.37 1.89
C ASP A 54 3.08 -11.15 0.39
N GLU A 55 2.06 -11.36 -0.45
CA GLU A 55 2.09 -11.10 -1.90
C GLU A 55 2.53 -9.66 -2.21
N ILE A 56 2.26 -8.71 -1.30
CA ILE A 56 2.67 -7.30 -1.48
C ILE A 56 4.19 -7.11 -1.48
N PHE A 57 4.94 -7.98 -0.77
CA PHE A 57 6.39 -7.83 -0.64
C PHE A 57 7.11 -8.12 -1.96
N GLY A 58 6.50 -8.91 -2.85
CA GLY A 58 7.00 -9.16 -4.20
C GLY A 58 6.80 -7.99 -5.17
N ILE A 59 6.07 -6.95 -4.78
CA ILE A 59 5.75 -5.82 -5.65
C ILE A 59 6.86 -4.76 -5.52
N PRO A 60 7.53 -4.35 -6.63
CA PRO A 60 8.60 -3.36 -6.57
C PRO A 60 8.19 -2.02 -5.92
N ALA A 61 6.91 -1.64 -6.06
CA ALA A 61 6.35 -0.46 -5.44
C ALA A 61 6.36 -0.50 -3.90
N PHE A 62 6.35 -1.69 -3.29
CA PHE A 62 6.42 -1.85 -1.84
C PHE A 62 7.76 -1.34 -1.29
N ALA A 63 8.87 -1.77 -1.90
CA ALA A 63 10.20 -1.31 -1.52
C ALA A 63 10.35 0.21 -1.69
N GLN A 64 9.82 0.75 -2.80
CA GLN A 64 9.84 2.20 -3.04
C GLN A 64 8.97 2.99 -2.04
N TRP A 65 7.84 2.43 -1.63
CA TRP A 65 7.00 3.03 -0.58
C TRP A 65 7.71 2.97 0.77
N ALA A 66 8.25 1.81 1.15
CA ALA A 66 8.94 1.61 2.41
C ALA A 66 10.14 2.57 2.56
N HIS A 67 10.94 2.74 1.51
CA HIS A 67 12.04 3.70 1.51
C HIS A 67 11.56 5.13 1.76
N SER A 68 10.44 5.55 1.14
CA SER A 68 9.88 6.89 1.32
C SER A 68 9.33 7.17 2.72
N ILE A 69 9.11 6.13 3.53
CA ILE A 69 8.75 6.24 4.95
C ILE A 69 10.00 6.09 5.83
N GLY A 70 10.96 5.26 5.44
CA GLY A 70 12.20 5.00 6.17
C GLY A 70 13.08 6.23 6.37
N ASP A 71 13.06 7.17 5.43
CA ASP A 71 13.72 8.48 5.57
C ASP A 71 13.18 9.31 6.77
N ILE A 72 12.05 8.93 7.36
CA ILE A 72 11.44 9.64 8.50
C ILE A 72 11.93 9.05 9.83
N MET A 73 12.04 7.72 9.95
CA MET A 73 12.51 7.07 11.20
C MET A 73 14.01 7.28 11.49
N LEU A 74 14.77 7.79 10.52
CA LEU A 74 16.18 8.15 10.70
C LEU A 74 16.39 9.60 11.14
N TYR A 75 15.32 10.42 11.15
CA TYR A 75 15.38 11.84 11.49
C TYR A 75 14.62 12.21 12.78
N ASP A 76 14.11 11.23 13.53
CA ASP A 76 13.57 11.36 14.89
C ASP A 76 14.53 10.76 15.95
#